data_AF-A0A959K2C8-F1
#
_entry.id   AF-A0A959K2C8-F1
#
_cell.length_a   1.000
_cell.length_b   1.000
_cell.length_c   1.000
_cell.angle_alpha   90.00
_cell.angle_beta   90.00
_cell.angle_gamma   90.00
#
_symmetry.space_group_name_H-M   'P 1'
#
loop_
_entity.id
_entity.type
_entity.pdbx_description
1 polymer ?
#
loop_
_entity_poly.entity_id
_entity_poly.type
_entity_poly.pdbx_seq_one_letter_code
_entity_poly.pdbx_strand_id
1 'polypeptide(L)' 'MNTDLEIARSVQLRPIQEVAAKLNISSEELELYGKYKAK' A
#
# COMPACT_ATOMS: atom_id res chain seq x y z
N MET A 1 -8.88 24.22 5.21
CA MET A 1 -7.97 23.14 5.66
C MET A 1 -8.67 21.84 5.32
N ASN A 2 -7.99 20.93 4.62
CA ASN A 2 -8.61 19.67 4.23
C ASN A 2 -8.74 18.75 5.46
N THR A 3 -9.80 17.96 5.48
CA THR A 3 -10.00 16.89 6.47
C THR A 3 -9.03 15.74 6.21
N ASP A 4 -8.75 14.92 7.23
CA ASP A 4 -7.88 13.75 7.09
C ASP A 4 -8.35 12.79 5.99
N LEU A 5 -9.67 12.67 5.81
CA LEU A 5 -10.25 11.85 4.75
C LEU A 5 -9.99 12.43 3.35
N GLU A 6 -10.11 13.74 3.18
CA GLU A 6 -9.79 14.41 1.92
C GLU A 6 -8.31 14.30 1.59
N ILE A 7 -7.45 14.43 2.59
CA ILE A 7 -6.00 14.22 2.44
C ILE A 7 -5.72 12.78 2.00
N ALA A 8 -6.27 11.78 2.68
CA ALA A 8 -6.08 10.37 2.34
C ALA A 8 -6.56 10.03 0.91
N ARG A 9 -7.67 10.63 0.45
CA ARG A 9 -8.21 10.44 -0.91
C ARG A 9 -7.40 11.13 -2.01
N SER A 10 -6.68 12.19 -1.68
CA SER A 10 -5.87 12.95 -2.65
C SER A 10 -4.56 12.26 -3.05
N VAL A 11 -4.12 11.25 -2.29
CA VAL A 11 -2.82 10.59 -2.49
C VAL A 11 -2.93 9.47 -3.53
N GLN A 12 -1.95 9.40 -4.41
CA GLN A 12 -1.77 8.24 -5.28
C GLN A 12 -1.17 7.08 -4.48
N LEU A 13 -1.96 6.02 -4.28
CA LEU A 13 -1.52 4.83 -3.57
C LEU A 13 -0.48 4.06 -4.38
N ARG A 14 0.57 3.60 -3.69
CA ARG A 14 1.55 2.67 -4.26
C ARG A 14 1.10 1.23 -4.03
N PRO A 15 1.32 0.31 -4.99
CA PRO A 15 1.11 -1.12 -4.78
C PRO A 15 1.78 -1.62 -3.50
N ILE A 16 1.12 -2.53 -2.80
CA ILE A 16 1.64 -3.05 -1.52
C ILE A 16 2.98 -3.78 -1.70
N GLN A 17 3.19 -4.39 -2.87
CA GLN A 17 4.44 -5.07 -3.19
C GLN A 17 5.64 -4.11 -3.22
N GLU A 18 5.46 -2.86 -3.67
CA GLU A 18 6.54 -1.85 -3.64
C GLU A 18 6.92 -1.45 -2.22
N VAL A 19 5.95 -1.46 -1.30
CA VAL A 19 6.19 -1.16 0.12
C VAL A 19 6.88 -2.33 0.79
N ALA A 20 6.44 -3.57 0.52
CA ALA A 20 7.05 -4.79 1.03
C ALA A 20 8.50 -4.99 0.57
N ALA A 21 8.79 -4.67 -0.70
CA ALA A 21 10.15 -4.74 -1.26
C ALA A 21 11.14 -3.84 -0.50
N LYS A 22 10.70 -2.67 0.01
CA LYS A 22 11.54 -1.79 0.83
C LYS A 22 11.92 -2.39 2.18
N LEU A 23 11.16 -3.38 2.64
CA LEU A 23 11.40 -4.12 3.86
C LEU A 23 12.08 -5.47 3.58
N ASN A 24 12.51 -5.72 2.34
CA ASN A 24 13.06 -6.99 1.86
C ASN A 24 12.11 -8.19 2.02
N ILE A 25 10.79 -7.95 1.99
CA ILE A 25 9.79 -9.01 1.98
C ILE A 25 9.55 -9.43 0.53
N SER A 26 9.66 -10.73 0.25
CA SER A 26 9.44 -11.26 -1.09
C SER A 26 7.96 -11.15 -1.47
N SER A 27 7.68 -10.91 -2.75
CA SER A 27 6.30 -10.93 -3.27
C SER A 27 5.64 -12.30 -3.15
N GLU A 28 6.41 -13.37 -3.06
CA GLU A 28 5.90 -14.73 -2.89
C GLU A 28 5.41 -15.01 -1.47
N GLU A 29 5.88 -14.24 -0.48
CA GLU A 29 5.44 -14.33 0.91
C GLU A 29 4.16 -13.52 1.17
N LEU A 30 3.77 -12.65 0.22
CA LEU A 30 2.61 -11.77 0.35
C LEU A 30 1.34 -12.46 -0.13
N GLU A 31 0.37 -12.60 0.77
CA GLU A 31 -0.99 -12.97 0.39
C GLU A 31 -1.77 -11.71 0.05
N LEU A 32 -1.94 -11.40 -1.25
CA LEU A 32 -2.51 -10.13 -1.70
C LEU A 32 -4.03 -10.05 -1.50
N TYR A 33 -4.47 -8.97 -0.84
CA TYR A 33 -5.87 -8.58 -0.67
C TYR A 33 -6.18 -7.34 -1.52
N GLY A 34 -6.12 -7.53 -2.85
CA GLY A 34 -6.16 -6.45 -3.82
C GLY A 34 -4.79 -5.78 -4.01
N LYS A 35 -4.77 -4.58 -4.63
CA LYS A 35 -3.51 -3.93 -5.05
C LYS A 35 -2.70 -3.29 -3.91
N TYR A 36 -3.36 -2.94 -2.81
CA TYR A 36 -2.80 -2.06 -1.79
C TYR A 36 -2.80 -2.67 -0.38
N LYS A 37 -3.11 -3.97 -0.26
CA LYS A 37 -3.12 -4.70 1.02
C LYS A 37 -2.61 -6.11 0.81
N ALA A 38 -1.90 -6.64 1.80
CA ALA A 38 -1.41 -8.01 1.84
C ALA A 38 -1.35 -8.50 3.29
N LYS A 39 -1.36 -9.82 3.49
CA LYS A 39 -1.00 -10.49 4.73
C LYS A 39 0.41 -11.04 4.66
#